data_AF-A0A4Y2G2Q1-F1
#
_entry.id   AF-A0A4Y2G2Q1-F1
#
_cell.length_a   1.000
_cell.length_b   1.000
_cell.length_c   1.000
_cell.angle_alpha   90.00
_cell.angle_beta   90.00
_cell.angle_gamma   90.00
#
_symmetry.space_group_name_H-M   'P 1'
#
loop_
_entity.id
_entity.type
_entity.pdbx_description
1 polymer ?
#
loop_
_entity_poly.entity_id
_entity_poly.type
_entity_poly.pdbx_seq_one_letter_code
_entity_poly.pdbx_strand_id
1 'polypeptide(L)'
;MGRSWIDITMADRVTADNIFKWTVGKEPSCSDHNSISFSMYAGKNARYKPNRFKLKNLDPVALKTATNDIFRDKTDDLDKEVDNCVNKMLEA
;
A
#
# COMPACT_ATOMS: atom_id res chain seq x y z
N MET A 1 17.77 -13.89 -8.44
CA MET A 1 16.78 -12.80 -8.54
C MET A 1 17.25 -11.62 -7.71
N GLY A 2 17.16 -10.41 -8.25
CA GLY A 2 17.71 -9.20 -7.64
C GLY A 2 16.91 -8.79 -6.41
N ARG A 3 17.61 -8.60 -5.29
CA ARG A 3 17.06 -7.90 -4.12
C ARG A 3 17.46 -6.45 -4.25
N SER A 4 16.49 -5.55 -4.33
CA SER A 4 16.72 -4.11 -4.41
C SER A 4 16.10 -3.41 -3.20
N TRP A 5 16.81 -2.42 -2.66
CA TRP A 5 16.33 -1.58 -1.57
C TRP A 5 15.60 -0.36 -2.16
N ILE A 6 14.36 -0.57 -2.59
CA ILE A 6 13.55 0.47 -3.25
C ILE A 6 12.55 1.14 -2.31
N ASP A 7 12.16 0.46 -1.22
CA ASP A 7 11.28 1.01 -0.20
C ASP A 7 12.10 1.78 0.84
N ILE A 8 11.74 3.05 1.08
CA ILE A 8 12.52 3.98 1.92
C ILE A 8 11.60 4.69 2.92
N THR A 9 12.07 4.87 4.15
CA THR A 9 11.42 5.72 5.16
C THR A 9 12.23 7.01 5.31
N MET A 10 11.61 8.17 5.09
CA MET A 10 12.23 9.48 5.29
C MET A 10 11.51 10.23 6.41
N ALA A 11 12.28 10.94 7.22
CA ALA A 11 11.80 11.73 8.34
C ALA A 11 12.67 12.97 8.51
N ASP A 12 12.12 14.04 9.10
CA ASP A 12 12.94 15.14 9.59
C ASP A 12 13.85 14.67 10.72
N ARG A 13 14.90 15.44 11.02
CA ARG A 13 15.92 15.07 12.01
C ARG A 13 15.31 14.69 13.37
N VAL A 14 14.36 15.47 13.88
CA VAL A 14 13.76 15.23 15.20
C VAL A 14 12.93 13.95 15.18
N THR A 15 12.16 13.72 14.12
CA THR A 15 11.38 12.48 13.99
C THR A 15 12.29 11.26 13.82
N ALA A 16 13.37 11.37 13.04
CA ALA A 16 14.33 10.29 12.82
C ALA A 16 15.01 9.84 14.11
N ASP A 17 15.41 10.78 14.98
CA ASP A 17 16.00 10.47 16.29
C ASP A 17 15.03 9.71 17.23
N ASN A 18 13.72 9.75 16.94
CA ASN A 18 12.69 9.05 17.70
C ASN A 18 12.26 7.71 17.07
N ILE A 19 12.79 7.33 15.91
CA ILE A 19 12.51 6.04 15.25
C ILE A 19 13.50 4.99 15.75
N PHE A 20 12.99 3.83 16.16
CA PHE A 20 13.79 2.70 16.61
C PHE A 20 13.17 1.38 16.16
N LYS A 21 13.92 0.26 16.27
CA LYS A 21 13.48 -1.06 15.80
C LYS A 21 13.01 -1.03 14.33
N TRP A 22 13.71 -0.29 13.47
CA TRP A 22 13.45 -0.31 12.04
C TRP A 22 13.87 -1.66 11.46
N THR A 23 12.95 -2.33 10.75
CA THR A 23 13.13 -3.69 10.25
C THR A 23 12.39 -3.89 8.94
N VAL A 24 12.92 -4.80 8.12
CA VAL A 24 12.23 -5.34 6.95
C VAL A 24 11.58 -6.68 7.35
N GLY A 25 10.27 -6.78 7.13
CA GLY A 25 9.49 -7.98 7.32
C GLY A 25 10.02 -9.11 6.45
N LYS A 26 10.10 -10.31 7.02
CA LYS A 26 10.57 -11.53 6.32
C LYS A 26 9.43 -12.50 6.02
N GLU A 27 8.24 -12.20 6.51
CA GLU A 27 7.08 -13.06 6.32
C GLU A 27 6.63 -12.98 4.86
N PRO A 28 6.30 -14.14 4.25
CA PRO A 28 5.69 -14.16 2.93
C PRO A 28 4.43 -13.30 2.94
N SER A 29 4.35 -12.39 1.99
CA SER A 29 3.16 -11.58 1.74
C SER A 29 2.62 -11.90 0.35
N CYS A 30 1.41 -11.43 0.06
CA CYS A 30 0.85 -11.49 -1.29
C CYS A 30 1.42 -10.39 -2.22
N SER A 31 2.54 -9.74 -1.83
CA SER A 31 3.26 -8.74 -2.60
C SER A 31 4.69 -9.22 -2.88
N ASP A 32 5.24 -8.77 -4.00
CA ASP A 32 6.63 -8.92 -4.41
C ASP A 32 7.61 -8.02 -3.61
N HIS A 33 7.10 -7.12 -2.77
CA HIS A 33 7.86 -6.30 -1.83
C HIS A 33 7.74 -6.83 -0.39
N ASN A 34 8.78 -6.59 0.41
CA ASN A 34 8.73 -6.84 1.85
C ASN A 34 8.24 -5.61 2.60
N SER A 35 7.47 -5.80 3.67
CA SER A 35 7.02 -4.69 4.51
C SER A 35 8.18 -4.05 5.27
N ILE A 36 8.11 -2.74 5.50
CA ILE A 36 9.00 -2.03 6.43
C ILE A 36 8.21 -1.69 7.68
N SER A 37 8.79 -1.96 8.84
CA SER A 37 8.18 -1.67 10.15
C SER A 37 9.18 -0.99 11.06
N PHE A 38 8.70 -0.04 11.87
CA PHE A 38 9.49 0.61 12.90
C PHE A 38 8.61 1.01 14.09
N SER A 39 9.25 1.20 15.24
CA SER A 39 8.64 1.81 16.42
C SER A 39 9.08 3.27 16.51
N MET A 40 8.25 4.13 17.10
CA MET A 40 8.59 5.53 17.29
C MET A 40 8.14 6.02 18.66
N TYR A 41 8.98 6.81 19.32
CA TYR A 41 8.60 7.45 20.57
C TYR A 41 7.65 8.61 20.28
N ALA A 42 6.36 8.40 20.52
CA ALA A 42 5.35 9.44 20.40
C ALA A 42 5.41 10.35 21.63
N GLY A 43 6.41 11.25 21.69
CA GLY A 43 6.46 12.31 22.69
C GLY A 43 5.15 13.12 22.71
N LYS A 44 4.84 13.75 23.85
CA LYS A 44 3.67 14.64 24.02
C LYS A 44 3.86 15.97 23.27
N ASN A 45 4.23 15.94 22.00
CA ASN A 45 4.24 17.15 21.17
C ASN A 45 2.81 17.44 20.72
N ALA A 46 2.41 18.71 20.78
CA ALA A 46 1.09 19.14 20.34
C ALA A 46 0.85 18.64 18.90
N ARG A 47 -0.17 17.79 18.73
CA ARG A 47 -0.48 17.20 17.43
C ARG A 47 -0.90 18.32 16.48
N TYR A 48 -0.04 18.66 15.53
CA TYR A 48 -0.53 19.25 14.29
C TYR A 48 -1.57 18.28 13.74
N LYS A 49 -2.83 18.73 13.64
CA LYS A 49 -3.90 17.94 13.04
C LYS A 49 -3.99 18.38 11.58
N PRO A 50 -3.22 17.80 10.64
CA PRO A 50 -3.61 17.90 9.26
C PRO A 50 -4.99 17.25 9.13
N ASN A 51 -5.77 17.72 8.17
CA ASN A 51 -7.12 17.24 7.90
C ASN A 51 -7.08 15.74 7.55
N ARG A 52 -7.12 14.87 8.57
CA ARG A 52 -7.20 13.42 8.40
C ARG A 52 -8.57 13.16 7.79
N PHE A 53 -8.60 12.66 6.56
CA PHE A 53 -9.78 12.00 6.02
C PHE A 53 -10.12 10.86 6.99
N LYS A 54 -11.07 11.12 7.89
CA LYS A 54 -11.47 10.14 8.88
C LYS A 54 -12.30 9.10 8.14
N LEU A 55 -11.87 7.84 8.18
CA LEU A 55 -12.65 6.71 7.64
C LEU A 55 -14.08 6.65 8.22
N LYS A 56 -14.32 7.20 9.41
CA LYS A 56 -15.68 7.29 9.97
C LYS A 56 -16.63 8.24 9.22
N ASN A 57 -16.07 9.14 8.39
CA ASN A 57 -16.81 10.02 7.51
C ASN A 57 -16.76 9.53 6.05
N LEU A 58 -16.14 8.38 5.81
CA LEU A 58 -16.11 7.76 4.51
C LEU A 58 -17.44 7.02 4.33
N ASP A 59 -18.30 7.54 3.47
CA ASP A 59 -19.48 6.81 3.03
C ASP A 59 -19.00 5.69 2.10
N PRO A 60 -19.17 4.39 2.47
CA PRO A 60 -18.75 3.27 1.65
C PRO A 60 -19.45 3.25 0.28
N VAL A 61 -20.68 3.75 0.21
CA VAL A 61 -21.46 3.82 -1.02
C VAL A 61 -20.90 4.92 -1.92
N ALA A 62 -20.68 6.13 -1.39
CA ALA A 62 -20.06 7.21 -2.16
C ALA A 62 -18.65 6.82 -2.64
N LEU A 63 -17.86 6.13 -1.80
CA LEU A 63 -16.55 5.63 -2.21
C LEU A 63 -16.68 4.60 -3.34
N LYS A 64 -17.59 3.63 -3.21
CA LYS A 64 -17.83 2.60 -4.23
C LYS A 64 -18.28 3.21 -5.56
N THR A 65 -19.19 4.19 -5.52
CA THR A 65 -19.66 4.91 -6.71
C THR A 65 -18.52 5.68 -7.37
N ALA A 66 -17.75 6.47 -6.60
CA ALA A 66 -16.61 7.20 -7.13
C ALA A 66 -15.53 6.26 -7.72
N THR A 67 -15.29 5.13 -7.05
CA THR A 67 -14.37 4.10 -7.54
C THR A 67 -14.87 3.52 -8.85
N ASN A 68 -16.13 3.10 -8.91
CA ASN A 68 -16.74 2.58 -10.13
C ASN A 68 -16.75 3.59 -11.27
N ASP A 69 -16.95 4.88 -10.99
CA ASP A 69 -16.89 5.94 -12.00
C ASP A 69 -15.46 6.14 -12.52
N ILE A 70 -14.45 6.07 -11.66
CA ILE A 70 -13.02 6.17 -12.05
C ILE A 70 -12.58 4.95 -12.86
N PHE A 71 -13.06 3.76 -12.50
CA PHE A 71 -12.68 2.49 -13.13
C PHE A 71 -13.66 2.03 -14.22
N ARG A 72 -14.72 2.82 -14.52
CA ARG A 72 -15.76 2.50 -15.51
C ARG A 72 -15.22 2.33 -16.92
N ASP A 73 -14.06 2.92 -17.21
CA ASP A 73 -13.38 2.87 -18.51
C ASP A 73 -12.25 1.82 -18.57
N LYS A 74 -12.06 1.02 -17.51
CA LYS A 74 -11.06 -0.06 -17.46
C LYS A 74 -11.67 -1.46 -17.44
N THR A 75 -12.88 -1.61 -18.00
CA THR A 75 -13.63 -2.87 -18.00
C THR A 75 -13.25 -3.87 -19.09
N ASP A 76 -12.35 -3.55 -20.01
CA ASP A 76 -12.04 -4.47 -21.12
C ASP A 76 -10.55 -4.80 -21.18
N ASP A 77 -10.06 -5.70 -20.31
CA ASP A 77 -9.07 -6.72 -20.76
C ASP A 77 -8.65 -7.74 -19.69
N LEU A 78 -8.94 -7.54 -18.40
CA LEU A 78 -8.41 -8.43 -17.36
C LEU A 78 -8.93 -9.87 -17.45
N ASP A 79 -10.23 -10.05 -17.70
CA ASP A 79 -10.81 -11.39 -17.82
C ASP A 79 -10.30 -12.13 -19.07
N LYS A 80 -10.08 -11.39 -20.17
CA LYS A 80 -9.57 -11.93 -21.43
C LYS A 80 -8.08 -12.28 -21.35
N GLU A 81 -7.30 -11.50 -20.60
CA GLU A 81 -5.89 -11.75 -20.35
C GLU A 81 -5.70 -12.99 -19.44
N VAL A 82 -6.57 -13.15 -18.45
CA VAL A 82 -6.63 -14.36 -17.60
C VAL A 82 -6.96 -15.60 -18.42
N ASP A 83 -8.00 -15.56 -19.26
CA ASP A 83 -8.35 -16.69 -20.12
C ASP A 83 -7.23 -17.07 -21.10
N ASN A 84 -6.55 -16.08 -21.68
CA ASN A 84 -5.42 -16.31 -22.59
C ASN A 84 -4.22 -16.94 -21.85
N CYS A 85 -3.99 -16.54 -20.60
CA CYS A 85 -2.95 -17.12 -19.74
C CYS A 85 -3.26 -18.58 -19.40
N VAL A 86 -4.51 -18.89 -19.03
CA VAL A 86 -4.95 -20.26 -18.71
C VAL A 86 -4.83 -21.17 -19.93
N ASN A 87 -5.23 -20.70 -21.11
CA ASN A 87 -5.11 -21.49 -22.35
C ASN A 87 -3.65 -21.81 -22.69
N LYS A 88 -2.73 -20.86 -22.53
CA LYS A 88 -1.29 -21.10 -22.74
C LYS A 88 -0.69 -22.11 -21.77
N MET A 89 -1.22 -22.22 -20.56
CA MET A 89 -0.78 -23.23 -19.58
C MET A 89 -1.31 -24.62 -19.91
N LEU A 90 -2.44 -24.73 -20.60
CA LEU A 90 -3.05 -26.00 -20.99
C LEU A 90 -2.50 -26.55 -22.32
N GLU A 91 -1.92 -25.68 -23.16
CA GLU A 91 -1.28 -26.05 -24.43
C GLU A 91 0.22 -26.41 -24.29
N ALA A 92 0.78 -26.36 -23.07
CA ALA A 92 2.17 -26.72 -22.74
C ALA A 92 2.26 -28.11 -22.09
#